data_AF-A0A6G3XFG1-F1
#
_entry.id   AF-A0A6G3XFG1-F1
#
_cell.length_a   1.000
_cell.length_b   1.000
_cell.length_c   1.000
_cell.angle_alpha   90.00
_cell.angle_beta   90.00
_cell.angle_gamma   90.00
#
_symmetry.space_group_name_H-M   'P 1'
#
loop_
_entity.id
_entity.type
_entity.pdbx_description
1 polymer ?
#
loop_
_entity_poly.entity_id
_entity_poly.type
_entity_poly.pdbx_seq_one_letter_code
_entity_poly.pdbx_strand_id
1 'polypeptide(L)'
;ARLQETSQALHELVEEAAGGRPTRDGLADLVRHVLHLPLRARVRNQDVLDLGALALEASSDDLATADDLAGYFVDRQIETRRDALAEETQLRDADRTPAGRDFTGAGRGLPAPDSYLAERSGRAAVRSPEWRKPYLFVAGAAEGGGVEIVTPWRTFVVRDAEEMARIISYDSRRPGGADIVLALPPAFAAQVADLVAGTTARPVWYPLGPAEVATHPTTGAAHLVVHRRAGEAGPDWTTPPPPRESGLPGARDL
;
A
#
# COMPACT_ATOMS: atom_id res chain seq x y z
N ALA A 1 4.55 31.41 -19.01
CA ALA A 1 3.17 30.97 -18.80
C ALA A 1 3.18 29.80 -17.82
N ARG A 2 3.43 28.56 -18.26
CA ARG A 2 3.38 27.35 -17.40
C ARG A 2 4.08 27.43 -16.05
N LEU A 3 5.36 27.85 -15.99
CA LEU A 3 6.09 27.93 -14.71
C LEU A 3 5.41 28.89 -13.70
N GLN A 4 4.87 30.00 -14.19
CA GLN A 4 4.19 30.98 -13.36
C GLN A 4 2.82 30.47 -12.91
N GLU A 5 2.09 29.79 -13.80
CA GLU A 5 0.80 29.13 -13.48
C GLU A 5 0.98 28.04 -12.42
N THR A 6 1.94 27.13 -12.60
CA THR A 6 2.26 26.09 -11.61
C THR A 6 2.69 26.70 -10.27
N SER A 7 3.54 27.74 -10.29
CA SER A 7 3.96 28.41 -9.07
C SER A 7 2.80 29.08 -8.33
N GLN A 8 1.84 29.64 -9.06
CA GLN A 8 0.66 30.27 -8.48
C GLN A 8 -0.27 29.23 -7.88
N ALA A 9 -0.58 28.16 -8.62
CA ALA A 9 -1.41 27.06 -8.13
C ALA A 9 -0.82 26.42 -6.86
N LEU A 10 0.49 26.13 -6.86
CA LEU A 10 1.16 25.57 -5.69
C LEU A 10 1.13 26.53 -4.49
N HIS A 11 1.27 27.84 -4.73
CA HIS A 11 1.15 28.83 -3.67
C HIS A 11 -0.25 28.85 -3.05
N GLU A 12 -1.30 28.75 -3.87
CA GLU A 12 -2.70 28.68 -3.40
C GLU A 12 -2.95 27.44 -2.54
N LEU A 13 -2.48 26.27 -2.95
CA LEU A 13 -2.56 25.03 -2.15
C LEU A 13 -1.82 25.16 -0.81
N VAL A 14 -0.66 25.83 -0.80
CA VAL A 14 0.11 26.08 0.42
C VAL A 14 -0.65 27.01 1.38
N GLU A 15 -1.26 28.08 0.87
CA GLU A 15 -2.04 29.02 1.68
C GLU A 15 -3.31 28.36 2.24
N GLU A 16 -3.99 27.53 1.44
CA GLU A 16 -5.12 26.72 1.91
C GLU A 16 -4.70 25.78 3.05
N ALA A 17 -3.62 25.01 2.85
CA ALA A 17 -3.08 24.12 3.87
C ALA A 17 -2.63 24.89 5.14
N ALA A 18 -2.12 26.11 4.98
CA ALA A 18 -1.73 26.95 6.12
C ALA A 18 -2.94 27.34 6.97
N GLY A 19 -4.10 27.63 6.36
CA GLY A 19 -5.32 28.00 7.10
C GLY A 19 -5.11 29.22 8.00
N GLY A 20 -4.33 30.21 7.54
CA GLY A 20 -3.97 31.42 8.30
C GLY A 20 -2.76 31.28 9.24
N ARG A 21 -2.13 30.10 9.30
CA ARG A 21 -0.81 29.92 9.92
C ARG A 21 0.30 30.41 8.98
N PRO A 22 1.57 30.46 9.41
CA PRO A 22 2.67 30.79 8.52
C PRO A 22 2.72 29.87 7.29
N THR A 23 2.98 30.42 6.10
CA THR A 23 3.13 29.70 4.82
C THR A 23 4.09 28.52 4.90
N ARG A 24 5.13 28.61 5.76
CA ARG A 24 6.08 27.52 6.03
C ARG A 24 5.39 26.27 6.60
N ASP A 25 4.42 26.46 7.49
CA ASP A 25 3.68 25.36 8.11
C ASP A 25 2.71 24.75 7.09
N GLY A 26 2.03 25.58 6.28
CA GLY A 26 1.21 25.11 5.16
C GLY A 26 2.01 24.30 4.13
N LEU A 27 3.22 24.75 3.78
CA LEU A 27 4.11 24.01 2.88
C LEU A 27 4.52 22.66 3.48
N ALA A 28 4.83 22.62 4.78
CA ALA A 28 5.18 21.38 5.44
C ALA A 28 4.00 20.39 5.45
N ASP A 29 2.78 20.88 5.66
CA ASP A 29 1.58 20.06 5.67
C ASP A 29 1.22 19.56 4.28
N LEU A 30 1.30 20.42 3.25
CA LEU A 30 1.10 20.04 1.86
C LEU A 30 2.13 18.97 1.42
N VAL A 31 3.40 19.15 1.75
CA VAL A 31 4.45 18.15 1.44
C VAL A 31 4.14 16.81 2.10
N ARG A 32 3.71 16.80 3.38
CA ARG A 32 3.37 15.55 4.06
C ARG A 32 2.15 14.88 3.44
N HIS A 33 1.16 15.66 3.03
CA HIS A 33 -0.04 15.15 2.39
C HIS A 33 0.28 14.53 1.03
N VAL A 34 0.81 15.33 0.10
CA VAL A 34 1.05 14.93 -1.29
C VAL A 34 2.06 13.81 -1.41
N LEU A 35 3.20 13.91 -0.69
CA LEU A 35 4.24 12.88 -0.72
C LEU A 35 3.97 11.74 0.27
N HIS A 36 2.78 11.71 0.87
CA HIS A 36 2.32 10.67 1.79
C HIS A 36 3.30 10.42 2.94
N LEU A 37 3.92 11.48 3.49
CA LEU A 37 4.84 11.31 4.60
C LEU A 37 4.10 11.00 5.91
N PRO A 38 4.75 10.33 6.88
CA PRO A 38 4.20 10.17 8.22
C PRO A 38 3.82 11.52 8.83
N LEU A 39 2.76 11.55 9.64
CA LEU A 39 2.17 12.80 10.16
C LEU A 39 3.19 13.67 10.91
N ARG A 40 4.12 13.03 11.63
CA ARG A 40 5.16 13.70 12.42
C ARG A 40 6.53 13.71 11.73
N ALA A 41 6.60 13.31 10.47
CA ALA A 41 7.86 13.33 9.72
C ALA A 41 8.37 14.76 9.60
N ARG A 42 9.68 14.92 9.82
CA ARG A 42 10.36 16.18 9.55
C ARG A 42 10.51 16.34 8.03
N VAL A 43 9.89 17.39 7.49
CA VAL A 43 10.06 17.79 6.09
C VAL A 43 11.49 18.28 5.86
N ARG A 44 12.17 17.67 4.89
CA ARG A 44 13.52 18.00 4.46
C ARG A 44 13.46 18.88 3.22
N ASN A 45 14.58 19.55 2.90
CA ASN A 45 14.68 20.35 1.68
C ASN A 45 14.43 19.51 0.42
N GLN A 46 14.86 18.23 0.42
CA GLN A 46 14.62 17.34 -0.70
C GLN A 46 13.11 17.08 -0.92
N ASP A 47 12.33 16.94 0.15
CA ASP A 47 10.88 16.70 0.02
C ASP A 47 10.17 17.91 -0.61
N VAL A 48 10.63 19.12 -0.31
CA VAL A 48 10.13 20.36 -0.96
C VAL A 48 10.50 20.39 -2.44
N LEU A 49 11.72 19.94 -2.79
CA LEU A 49 12.14 19.85 -4.19
C LEU A 49 11.36 18.77 -4.95
N ASP A 50 11.10 17.63 -4.32
CA ASP A 50 10.29 16.54 -4.89
C ASP A 50 8.86 17.02 -5.17
N LEU A 51 8.23 17.75 -4.24
CA LEU A 51 6.91 18.35 -4.45
C LEU A 51 6.93 19.34 -5.62
N GLY A 52 7.94 20.21 -5.70
CA GLY A 52 8.08 21.16 -6.80
C GLY A 52 8.29 20.48 -8.14
N ALA A 53 9.10 19.41 -8.20
CA ALA A 53 9.32 18.62 -9.41
C ALA A 53 8.02 17.93 -9.86
N LEU A 54 7.28 17.32 -8.92
CA LEU A 54 5.98 16.71 -9.18
C LEU A 54 4.99 17.73 -9.76
N ALA A 55 4.88 18.91 -9.15
CA ALA A 55 3.99 19.97 -9.60
C ALA A 55 4.34 20.50 -11.01
N LEU A 56 5.62 20.47 -11.41
CA LEU A 56 6.04 20.87 -12.76
C LEU A 56 5.65 19.84 -13.84
N GLU A 57 5.64 18.55 -13.48
CA GLU A 57 5.19 17.45 -14.34
C GLU A 57 3.66 17.37 -14.45
N ALA A 58 2.97 17.75 -13.37
CA ALA A 58 1.52 17.73 -13.23
C ALA A 58 0.78 18.60 -14.26
N SER A 59 -0.45 18.19 -14.58
CA SER A 59 -1.41 18.99 -15.36
C SER A 59 -2.11 20.04 -14.50
N SER A 60 -2.94 20.89 -15.11
CA SER A 60 -3.75 21.86 -14.35
C SER A 60 -4.80 21.18 -13.49
N ASP A 61 -5.34 20.04 -13.93
CA ASP A 61 -6.37 19.30 -13.19
C ASP A 61 -5.74 18.63 -11.97
N ASP A 62 -4.53 18.09 -12.11
CA ASP A 62 -3.76 17.49 -11.00
C ASP A 62 -3.35 18.55 -9.94
N LEU A 63 -3.30 19.83 -10.30
CA LEU A 63 -2.96 20.93 -9.40
C LEU A 63 -4.19 21.60 -8.78
N ALA A 64 -5.41 21.13 -9.08
CA ALA A 64 -6.64 21.76 -8.64
C ALA A 64 -6.83 21.66 -7.12
N THR A 65 -6.45 20.53 -6.52
CA THR A 65 -6.49 20.31 -5.07
C THR A 65 -5.26 19.56 -4.57
N ALA A 66 -5.05 19.56 -3.25
CA ALA A 66 -3.98 18.77 -2.63
C ALA A 66 -4.21 17.26 -2.80
N ASP A 67 -5.47 16.83 -2.84
CA ASP A 67 -5.86 15.43 -3.06
C ASP A 67 -5.61 15.00 -4.51
N ASP A 68 -5.90 15.85 -5.49
CA ASP A 68 -5.60 15.58 -6.90
C ASP A 68 -4.09 15.43 -7.13
N LEU A 69 -3.28 16.29 -6.50
CA LEU A 69 -1.83 16.22 -6.61
C LEU A 69 -1.25 14.99 -5.88
N ALA A 70 -1.87 14.58 -4.76
CA ALA A 70 -1.53 13.34 -4.05
C ALA A 70 -1.87 12.10 -4.90
N GLY A 71 -3.02 12.10 -5.57
CA GLY A 71 -3.40 11.06 -6.53
C GLY A 71 -2.41 10.98 -7.70
N TYR A 72 -2.01 12.12 -8.26
CA TYR A 72 -1.00 12.17 -9.31
C TYR A 72 0.36 11.62 -8.85
N PHE A 73 0.76 11.87 -7.59
CA PHE A 73 1.94 11.26 -7.01
C PHE A 73 1.86 9.72 -7.04
N VAL A 74 0.73 9.14 -6.63
CA VAL A 74 0.48 7.69 -6.67
C VAL A 74 0.57 7.15 -8.10
N ASP A 75 -0.02 7.83 -9.08
CA ASP A 75 0.04 7.44 -10.49
C ASP A 75 1.49 7.43 -11.01
N ARG A 76 2.31 8.42 -10.62
CA ARG A 76 3.75 8.44 -10.96
C ARG A 76 4.51 7.30 -10.31
N GLN A 77 4.16 6.87 -9.09
CA GLN A 77 4.75 5.70 -8.46
C GLN A 77 4.44 4.41 -9.24
N ILE A 78 3.21 4.28 -9.74
CA ILE A 78 2.78 3.16 -10.58
C ILE A 78 3.52 3.17 -11.92
N GLU A 79 3.55 4.31 -12.61
CA GLU A 79 4.16 4.45 -13.92
C GLU A 79 5.68 4.19 -13.88
N THR A 80 6.36 4.81 -12.92
CA THR A 80 7.82 4.75 -12.83
C THR A 80 8.34 3.56 -12.02
N ARG A 81 7.45 2.87 -11.30
CA ARG A 81 7.78 1.75 -10.39
C ARG A 81 8.84 2.14 -9.38
N ARG A 82 8.71 3.34 -8.83
CA ARG A 82 9.59 3.84 -7.78
C ARG A 82 8.93 3.63 -6.43
N ASP A 83 9.72 3.92 -5.40
CA ASP A 83 9.35 3.87 -4.00
C ASP A 83 8.47 2.65 -3.61
N ALA A 84 7.15 2.82 -3.52
CA ALA A 84 6.24 1.74 -3.11
C ALA A 84 6.35 0.49 -3.99
N LEU A 85 6.52 0.66 -5.31
CA LEU A 85 6.62 -0.43 -6.28
C LEU A 85 8.05 -0.69 -6.76
N ALA A 86 9.05 -0.14 -6.05
CA ALA A 86 10.46 -0.36 -6.33
C ALA A 86 10.88 -1.83 -6.18
N GLU A 87 12.07 -2.18 -6.65
CA GLU A 87 12.59 -3.56 -6.57
C GLU A 87 12.78 -4.02 -5.12
N GLU A 88 13.10 -3.09 -4.22
CA GLU A 88 13.42 -3.39 -2.82
C GLU A 88 12.20 -3.82 -2.01
N THR A 89 11.00 -3.48 -2.45
CA THR A 89 9.76 -3.99 -1.84
C THR A 89 9.36 -5.34 -2.42
N GLN A 90 10.00 -5.84 -3.48
CA GLN A 90 9.62 -7.09 -4.14
C GLN A 90 9.94 -8.32 -3.28
N LEU A 91 8.91 -9.11 -2.96
CA LEU A 91 9.06 -10.49 -2.51
C LEU A 91 9.24 -11.42 -3.71
N ARG A 92 10.16 -12.36 -3.56
CA ARG A 92 10.48 -13.35 -4.58
C ARG A 92 10.47 -14.75 -3.99
N ASP A 93 10.03 -15.71 -4.78
CA ASP A 93 10.13 -17.13 -4.43
C ASP A 93 11.58 -17.66 -4.60
N ALA A 94 11.76 -18.96 -4.36
CA ALA A 94 13.07 -19.63 -4.46
C ALA A 94 13.67 -19.55 -5.88
N ASP A 95 12.81 -19.50 -6.91
CA ASP A 95 13.22 -19.37 -8.32
C ASP A 95 13.45 -17.90 -8.73
N ARG A 96 13.34 -16.98 -7.76
CA ARG A 96 13.42 -15.51 -7.92
C ARG A 96 12.27 -14.90 -8.71
N THR A 97 11.16 -15.63 -8.87
CA THR A 97 9.93 -15.15 -9.49
C THR A 97 9.22 -14.18 -8.54
N PRO A 98 8.66 -13.05 -9.04
CA PRO A 98 7.83 -12.16 -8.24
C PRO A 98 6.67 -12.90 -7.57
N ALA A 99 6.58 -12.78 -6.24
CA ALA A 99 5.59 -13.48 -5.42
C ALA A 99 4.84 -12.54 -4.46
N GLY A 100 5.14 -11.23 -4.50
CA GLY A 100 4.45 -10.25 -3.67
C GLY A 100 5.27 -9.00 -3.40
N ARG A 101 4.81 -8.22 -2.43
CA ARG A 101 5.48 -7.04 -1.89
C ARG A 101 5.54 -7.09 -0.36
N ASP A 102 6.69 -6.72 0.18
CA ASP A 102 6.89 -6.43 1.61
C ASP A 102 7.05 -4.92 1.77
N PHE A 103 6.02 -4.30 2.32
CA PHE A 103 5.97 -2.89 2.66
C PHE A 103 6.38 -2.62 4.10
N THR A 104 6.69 -3.65 4.89
CA THR A 104 7.09 -3.49 6.29
C THR A 104 8.55 -3.07 6.44
N GLY A 105 9.38 -3.28 5.41
CA GLY A 105 10.83 -3.06 5.47
C GLY A 105 11.57 -4.02 6.40
N ALA A 106 10.88 -5.03 6.96
CA ALA A 106 11.47 -5.97 7.91
C ALA A 106 12.40 -6.99 7.25
N GLY A 107 12.31 -7.16 5.93
CA GLY A 107 13.23 -8.01 5.17
C GLY A 107 13.16 -9.48 5.59
N ARG A 108 12.00 -9.93 6.08
CA ARG A 108 11.80 -11.31 6.57
C ARG A 108 11.75 -12.35 5.45
N GLY A 109 11.63 -11.90 4.20
CA GLY A 109 11.49 -12.76 3.02
C GLY A 109 10.04 -13.20 2.78
N LEU A 110 9.83 -13.97 1.70
CA LEU A 110 8.51 -14.48 1.33
C LEU A 110 8.06 -15.53 2.37
N PRO A 111 6.93 -15.32 3.07
CA PRO A 111 6.38 -16.37 3.92
C PRO A 111 5.89 -17.55 3.08
N ALA A 112 5.86 -18.74 3.69
CA ALA A 112 5.39 -19.97 3.03
C ALA A 112 4.02 -19.74 2.35
N PRO A 113 3.91 -19.86 1.01
CA PRO A 113 2.68 -19.51 0.29
C PRO A 113 1.57 -20.55 0.44
N ASP A 114 1.91 -21.77 0.88
CA ASP A 114 1.03 -22.93 1.01
C ASP A 114 0.56 -23.19 2.45
N SER A 115 0.96 -22.34 3.39
CA SER A 115 0.61 -22.48 4.80
C SER A 115 0.62 -21.16 5.56
N TYR A 116 -0.20 -21.08 6.60
CA TYR A 116 -0.17 -19.97 7.56
C TYR A 116 -0.36 -20.50 8.98
N LEU A 117 -0.01 -19.69 9.97
CA LEU A 117 -0.23 -19.98 11.37
C LEU A 117 -1.47 -19.22 11.85
N ALA A 118 -2.46 -19.94 12.36
CA ALA A 118 -3.59 -19.36 13.06
C ALA A 118 -3.31 -19.36 14.56
N GLU A 119 -3.16 -18.17 15.16
CA GLU A 119 -2.96 -18.02 16.59
C GLU A 119 -4.29 -17.71 17.30
N ARG A 120 -4.62 -18.58 18.27
CA ARG A 120 -5.82 -18.45 19.11
C ARG A 120 -5.44 -18.70 20.56
N SER A 121 -5.67 -17.72 21.43
CA SER A 121 -5.42 -17.84 22.88
C SER A 121 -3.99 -18.32 23.21
N GLY A 122 -2.98 -17.80 22.51
CA GLY A 122 -1.57 -18.15 22.71
C GLY A 122 -1.16 -19.52 22.16
N ARG A 123 -2.00 -20.17 21.36
CA ARG A 123 -1.67 -21.41 20.63
C ARG A 123 -1.72 -21.15 19.14
N ALA A 124 -0.61 -21.42 18.46
CA ALA A 124 -0.52 -21.38 17.01
C ALA A 124 -0.74 -22.78 16.42
N ALA A 125 -1.52 -22.86 15.33
CA ALA A 125 -1.69 -24.07 14.55
C ALA A 125 -1.44 -23.78 13.07
N VAL A 126 -0.70 -24.68 12.40
CA VAL A 126 -0.50 -24.61 10.94
C VAL A 126 -1.81 -24.92 10.24
N ARG A 127 -2.15 -24.11 9.25
CA ARG A 127 -3.32 -24.23 8.39
C ARG A 127 -2.92 -24.19 6.94
N SER A 128 -3.66 -24.92 6.11
CA SER A 128 -3.58 -24.81 4.66
C SER A 128 -4.55 -23.71 4.20
N PRO A 129 -4.11 -22.80 3.32
CA PRO A 129 -4.96 -21.77 2.77
C PRO A 129 -5.80 -22.29 1.60
N GLU A 130 -6.82 -21.51 1.24
CA GLU A 130 -7.68 -21.76 0.07
C GLU A 130 -7.26 -20.96 -1.17
N TRP A 131 -6.35 -19.99 -1.02
CA TRP A 131 -5.82 -19.21 -2.14
C TRP A 131 -4.96 -20.06 -3.09
N ARG A 132 -5.00 -19.69 -4.37
CA ARG A 132 -4.24 -20.37 -5.43
C ARG A 132 -3.18 -19.43 -6.02
N LYS A 133 -1.93 -19.90 -6.07
CA LYS A 133 -0.78 -19.16 -6.62
C LYS A 133 -0.74 -17.70 -6.08
N PRO A 134 -0.61 -17.51 -4.75
CA PRO A 134 -0.83 -16.20 -4.15
C PRO A 134 0.25 -15.21 -4.56
N TYR A 135 -0.16 -13.96 -4.77
CA TYR A 135 0.70 -12.79 -4.81
C TYR A 135 0.43 -11.93 -3.57
N LEU A 136 1.39 -11.89 -2.65
CA LEU A 136 1.20 -11.38 -1.29
C LEU A 136 1.51 -9.88 -1.20
N PHE A 137 0.73 -9.10 -0.45
CA PHE A 137 1.10 -7.76 0.00
C PHE A 137 1.12 -7.74 1.52
N VAL A 138 2.25 -7.38 2.12
CA VAL A 138 2.42 -7.32 3.58
C VAL A 138 2.70 -5.89 3.99
N ALA A 139 1.92 -5.34 4.91
CA ALA A 139 2.14 -3.98 5.39
C ALA A 139 1.71 -3.79 6.85
N GLY A 140 2.35 -2.82 7.50
CA GLY A 140 2.05 -2.42 8.87
C GLY A 140 0.99 -1.32 8.94
N ALA A 141 0.43 -1.13 10.14
CA ALA A 141 -0.43 0.02 10.44
C ALA A 141 0.43 1.24 10.75
N ALA A 142 0.12 2.37 10.13
CA ALA A 142 0.80 3.62 10.44
C ALA A 142 0.26 4.27 11.72
N GLU A 143 1.12 5.01 12.43
CA GLU A 143 0.68 5.88 13.53
C GLU A 143 -0.30 6.94 13.00
N GLY A 144 -1.47 7.05 13.63
CA GLY A 144 -2.55 7.94 13.20
C GLY A 144 -3.44 7.38 12.09
N GLY A 145 -3.28 6.09 11.73
CA GLY A 145 -4.11 5.40 10.75
C GLY A 145 -3.47 5.36 9.34
N GLY A 146 -3.98 4.44 8.52
CA GLY A 146 -3.43 4.13 7.20
C GLY A 146 -2.48 2.94 7.19
N VAL A 147 -1.92 2.69 6.01
CA VAL A 147 -0.97 1.62 5.72
C VAL A 147 0.42 2.22 5.56
N GLU A 148 1.39 1.66 6.28
CA GLU A 148 2.79 2.08 6.18
C GLU A 148 3.50 1.32 5.05
N ILE A 149 4.19 2.06 4.17
CA ILE A 149 5.05 1.53 3.12
C ILE A 149 6.48 2.01 3.36
N VAL A 150 7.30 1.11 3.89
CA VAL A 150 8.71 1.36 4.19
C VAL A 150 9.55 1.03 2.98
N THR A 151 10.28 2.01 2.46
CA THR A 151 11.28 1.84 1.41
C THR A 151 12.67 2.22 1.95
N PRO A 152 13.77 1.88 1.25
CA PRO A 152 15.11 2.29 1.66
C PRO A 152 15.30 3.81 1.75
N TRP A 153 14.49 4.58 1.02
CA TRP A 153 14.66 6.02 0.85
C TRP A 153 13.74 6.82 1.77
N ARG A 154 12.50 6.34 1.95
CA ARG A 154 11.49 6.99 2.79
C ARG A 154 10.39 6.01 3.22
N THR A 155 9.63 6.43 4.22
CA THR A 155 8.39 5.77 4.62
C THR A 155 7.22 6.56 4.06
N PHE A 156 6.25 5.87 3.47
CA PHE A 156 4.96 6.42 3.07
C PHE A 156 3.85 5.96 4.02
N VAL A 157 2.81 6.76 4.15
CA VAL A 157 1.58 6.42 4.85
C VAL A 157 0.41 6.70 3.91
N VAL A 158 -0.14 5.64 3.35
CA VAL A 158 -1.33 5.70 2.49
C VAL A 158 -2.56 5.60 3.37
N ARG A 159 -3.36 6.67 3.40
CA ARG A 159 -4.54 6.78 4.27
C ARG A 159 -5.84 6.57 3.52
N ASP A 160 -5.83 6.72 2.20
CA ASP A 160 -6.98 6.44 1.39
C ASP A 160 -6.95 4.97 0.89
N ALA A 161 -8.11 4.32 0.96
CA ALA A 161 -8.22 2.92 0.55
C ALA A 161 -8.17 2.76 -0.97
N GLU A 162 -8.64 3.74 -1.74
CA GLU A 162 -8.58 3.76 -3.20
C GLU A 162 -7.15 3.94 -3.70
N GLU A 163 -6.36 4.83 -3.09
CA GLU A 163 -4.93 4.98 -3.38
C GLU A 163 -4.17 3.67 -3.12
N MET A 164 -4.41 3.03 -1.97
CA MET A 164 -3.79 1.74 -1.65
C MET A 164 -4.23 0.65 -2.65
N ALA A 165 -5.52 0.62 -2.99
CA ALA A 165 -6.06 -0.32 -3.97
C ALA A 165 -5.47 -0.08 -5.37
N ARG A 166 -5.21 1.17 -5.77
CA ARG A 166 -4.53 1.51 -7.04
C ARG A 166 -3.10 0.97 -7.04
N ILE A 167 -2.30 1.22 -6.00
CA ILE A 167 -0.92 0.70 -5.90
C ILE A 167 -0.91 -0.83 -6.05
N ILE A 168 -1.80 -1.53 -5.34
CA ILE A 168 -1.90 -3.00 -5.38
C ILE A 168 -2.37 -3.49 -6.76
N SER A 169 -3.44 -2.91 -7.27
CA SER A 169 -4.08 -3.37 -8.50
C SER A 169 -3.14 -3.25 -9.68
N TYR A 170 -2.41 -2.13 -9.77
CA TYR A 170 -1.53 -1.82 -10.89
C TYR A 170 -0.07 -2.27 -10.70
N ASP A 171 0.24 -3.11 -9.70
CA ASP A 171 1.56 -3.74 -9.61
C ASP A 171 1.79 -4.69 -10.79
N SER A 172 2.46 -4.17 -11.81
CA SER A 172 2.77 -4.89 -13.06
C SER A 172 3.61 -6.15 -12.90
N ARG A 173 4.21 -6.39 -11.72
CA ARG A 173 5.00 -7.58 -11.41
C ARG A 173 4.14 -8.79 -11.02
N ARG A 174 2.86 -8.58 -10.73
CA ARG A 174 1.93 -9.68 -10.41
C ARG A 174 1.79 -10.65 -11.60
N PRO A 175 1.97 -11.97 -11.38
CA PRO A 175 1.70 -12.98 -12.40
C PRO A 175 0.21 -13.04 -12.75
N GLY A 176 -0.08 -13.31 -14.03
CA GLY A 176 -1.47 -13.46 -14.48
C GLY A 176 -2.18 -14.65 -13.81
N GLY A 177 -3.43 -14.45 -13.43
CA GLY A 177 -4.27 -15.48 -12.80
C GLY A 177 -3.92 -15.81 -11.35
N ALA A 178 -3.04 -15.04 -10.71
CA ALA A 178 -2.75 -15.17 -9.27
C ALA A 178 -3.94 -14.70 -8.42
N ASP A 179 -4.15 -15.35 -7.28
CA ASP A 179 -4.97 -14.78 -6.21
C ASP A 179 -4.15 -13.70 -5.49
N ILE A 180 -4.80 -12.65 -5.01
CA ILE A 180 -4.14 -11.57 -4.27
C ILE A 180 -4.35 -11.83 -2.78
N VAL A 181 -3.28 -11.80 -1.98
CA VAL A 181 -3.37 -11.99 -0.52
C VAL A 181 -2.90 -10.72 0.17
N LEU A 182 -3.76 -10.12 0.99
CA LEU A 182 -3.54 -8.84 1.65
C LEU A 182 -3.32 -9.04 3.15
N ALA A 183 -2.07 -9.09 3.58
CA ALA A 183 -1.70 -9.01 5.00
C ALA A 183 -1.56 -7.53 5.40
N LEU A 184 -2.70 -6.82 5.36
CA LEU A 184 -2.82 -5.40 5.69
C LEU A 184 -3.47 -5.21 7.08
N PRO A 185 -3.36 -4.00 7.67
CA PRO A 185 -4.09 -3.65 8.89
C PRO A 185 -5.59 -3.94 8.77
N PRO A 186 -6.24 -4.59 9.77
CA PRO A 186 -7.65 -4.98 9.67
C PRO A 186 -8.63 -3.83 9.40
N ALA A 187 -8.30 -2.62 9.85
CA ALA A 187 -9.11 -1.43 9.60
C ALA A 187 -9.18 -1.04 8.11
N PHE A 188 -8.23 -1.50 7.29
CA PHE A 188 -8.14 -1.20 5.86
C PHE A 188 -8.39 -2.42 4.97
N ALA A 189 -8.01 -3.61 5.44
CA ALA A 189 -7.88 -4.79 4.61
C ALA A 189 -9.16 -5.15 3.84
N ALA A 190 -10.34 -5.04 4.47
CA ALA A 190 -11.61 -5.36 3.84
C ALA A 190 -11.99 -4.39 2.72
N GLN A 191 -11.85 -3.08 2.94
CA GLN A 191 -12.19 -2.06 1.95
C GLN A 191 -11.22 -2.10 0.76
N VAL A 192 -9.92 -2.22 1.04
CA VAL A 192 -8.90 -2.38 -0.01
C VAL A 192 -9.15 -3.66 -0.80
N ALA A 193 -9.51 -4.77 -0.13
CA ALA A 193 -9.81 -6.02 -0.83
C ALA A 193 -10.99 -5.88 -1.79
N ASP A 194 -12.07 -5.20 -1.38
CA ASP A 194 -13.25 -4.97 -2.22
C ASP A 194 -12.90 -4.14 -3.48
N LEU A 195 -12.16 -3.05 -3.30
CA LEU A 195 -11.69 -2.18 -4.39
C LEU A 195 -10.74 -2.91 -5.34
N VAL A 196 -9.77 -3.67 -4.81
CA VAL A 196 -8.83 -4.45 -5.61
C VAL A 196 -9.56 -5.58 -6.35
N ALA A 197 -10.52 -6.24 -5.70
CA ALA A 197 -11.32 -7.29 -6.34
C ALA A 197 -12.10 -6.70 -7.50
N GLY A 198 -12.82 -5.59 -7.29
CA GLY A 198 -13.55 -4.87 -8.34
C GLY A 198 -12.64 -4.42 -9.49
N THR A 199 -11.44 -3.95 -9.18
CA THR A 199 -10.49 -3.44 -10.18
C THR A 199 -9.81 -4.55 -10.99
N THR A 200 -9.47 -5.67 -10.35
CA THR A 200 -8.67 -6.75 -10.98
C THR A 200 -9.50 -7.93 -11.46
N ALA A 201 -10.75 -8.05 -11.02
CA ALA A 201 -11.60 -9.23 -11.17
C ALA A 201 -10.97 -10.54 -10.66
N ARG A 202 -10.13 -10.44 -9.61
CA ARG A 202 -9.45 -11.58 -8.98
C ARG A 202 -10.00 -11.86 -7.58
N PRO A 203 -9.90 -13.11 -7.08
CA PRO A 203 -10.05 -13.38 -5.66
C PRO A 203 -9.01 -12.60 -4.86
N VAL A 204 -9.47 -11.83 -3.87
CA VAL A 204 -8.62 -11.06 -2.98
C VAL A 204 -8.86 -11.51 -1.55
N TRP A 205 -7.86 -12.14 -0.96
CA TRP A 205 -7.92 -12.69 0.38
C TRP A 205 -7.44 -11.66 1.40
N TYR A 206 -8.23 -11.42 2.43
CA TYR A 206 -7.84 -10.56 3.56
C TYR A 206 -8.14 -11.24 4.89
N PRO A 207 -7.37 -10.92 5.96
CA PRO A 207 -7.50 -11.59 7.24
C PRO A 207 -8.69 -11.00 8.02
N LEU A 208 -9.37 -11.84 8.79
CA LEU A 208 -10.44 -11.40 9.71
C LEU A 208 -9.91 -10.92 11.07
N GLY A 209 -8.60 -10.98 11.28
CA GLY A 209 -7.89 -10.44 12.45
C GLY A 209 -6.55 -9.84 12.03
N PRO A 210 -5.76 -9.29 12.98
CA PRO A 210 -4.41 -8.82 12.67
C PRO A 210 -3.57 -9.92 12.03
N ALA A 211 -2.88 -9.60 10.94
CA ALA A 211 -1.95 -10.52 10.30
C ALA A 211 -0.57 -9.88 10.16
N GLU A 212 0.47 -10.70 10.29
CA GLU A 212 1.85 -10.27 10.17
C GLU A 212 2.73 -11.40 9.60
N VAL A 213 3.95 -11.06 9.21
CA VAL A 213 4.99 -12.05 8.89
C VAL A 213 5.89 -12.22 10.09
N ALA A 214 5.93 -13.43 10.64
CA ALA A 214 6.81 -13.82 11.72
C ALA A 214 7.89 -14.78 11.24
N THR A 215 9.03 -14.77 11.91
CA THR A 215 10.15 -15.69 11.63
C THR A 215 10.12 -16.83 12.63
N HIS A 216 10.13 -18.06 12.13
CA HIS A 216 10.21 -19.24 12.98
C HIS A 216 11.53 -19.24 13.76
N PRO A 217 11.52 -19.39 15.10
CA PRO A 217 12.70 -19.19 15.94
C PRO A 217 13.84 -20.17 15.64
N THR A 218 13.52 -21.42 15.30
CA THR A 218 14.54 -22.46 15.02
C THR A 218 14.99 -22.51 13.56
N THR A 219 14.06 -22.48 12.60
CA THR A 219 14.38 -22.66 11.17
C THR A 219 14.69 -21.35 10.46
N GLY A 220 14.34 -20.20 11.05
CA GLY A 220 14.44 -18.90 10.40
C GLY A 220 13.43 -18.70 9.26
N ALA A 221 12.51 -19.64 9.02
CA ALA A 221 11.53 -19.55 7.94
C ALA A 221 10.48 -18.47 8.25
N ALA A 222 10.12 -17.67 7.23
CA ALA A 222 9.03 -16.73 7.34
C ALA A 222 7.67 -17.44 7.24
N HIS A 223 6.74 -17.07 8.11
CA HIS A 223 5.37 -17.55 8.11
C HIS A 223 4.40 -16.39 8.21
N LEU A 224 3.31 -16.48 7.46
CA LEU A 224 2.17 -15.60 7.65
C LEU A 224 1.42 -16.06 8.90
N VAL A 225 1.21 -15.15 9.83
CA VAL A 225 0.50 -15.40 11.09
C VAL A 225 -0.76 -14.54 11.11
N VAL A 226 -1.88 -15.14 11.50
CA VAL A 226 -3.15 -14.45 11.70
C VAL A 226 -3.60 -14.64 13.14
N HIS A 227 -3.88 -13.52 13.81
CA HIS A 227 -4.21 -13.44 15.22
C HIS A 227 -5.71 -13.31 15.40
N ARG A 228 -6.31 -14.18 16.20
CA ARG A 228 -7.75 -14.15 16.51
C ARG A 228 -7.97 -14.03 18.01
N ARG A 229 -9.02 -13.27 18.39
CA ARG A 229 -9.37 -13.14 19.81
C ARG A 229 -9.94 -14.46 20.34
N ALA A 230 -9.79 -14.67 21.64
CA ALA A 230 -10.37 -15.83 22.31
C ALA A 230 -11.89 -15.87 22.09
N GLY A 231 -12.42 -17.03 21.66
CA GLY A 231 -13.86 -17.24 21.41
C GLY A 231 -14.34 -16.85 20.02
N GLU A 232 -13.50 -16.24 19.17
CA GLU A 232 -13.87 -15.97 17.78
C GLU A 232 -13.93 -17.27 16.94
N ALA A 233 -15.10 -17.51 16.35
CA ALA A 233 -15.35 -18.61 15.42
C ALA A 233 -15.27 -18.13 13.96
N GLY A 234 -15.25 -19.08 13.02
CA GLY A 234 -15.23 -18.79 11.58
C GLY A 234 -13.84 -18.92 10.93
N PRO A 235 -13.75 -18.63 9.62
CA PRO A 235 -12.52 -18.75 8.84
C PRO A 235 -11.50 -17.70 9.29
N ASP A 236 -10.21 -17.93 9.06
CA ASP A 236 -9.16 -16.96 9.41
C ASP A 236 -8.98 -15.87 8.34
N TRP A 237 -9.31 -16.21 7.10
CA TRP A 237 -9.24 -15.36 5.92
C TRP A 237 -10.58 -15.39 5.18
N THR A 238 -10.88 -14.34 4.43
CA THR A 238 -12.07 -14.29 3.59
C THR A 238 -11.80 -13.52 2.30
N THR A 239 -12.74 -13.58 1.36
CA THR A 239 -12.71 -12.86 0.09
C THR A 239 -13.98 -12.01 -0.05
N PRO A 240 -13.90 -10.83 -0.68
CA PRO A 240 -15.10 -10.15 -1.17
C PRO A 240 -15.88 -11.06 -2.14
N PRO A 241 -17.18 -10.79 -2.34
CA PRO A 241 -17.95 -11.43 -3.40
C PRO A 241 -17.25 -11.27 -4.76
N PRO A 242 -17.33 -12.27 -5.64
CA PRO A 242 -16.75 -12.15 -6.96
C PRO A 242 -17.39 -10.96 -7.71
N PRO A 243 -16.58 -10.09 -8.33
CA PRO A 243 -17.08 -8.94 -9.05
C PRO A 243 -17.90 -9.39 -10.27
N ARG A 244 -18.92 -8.59 -10.60
CA ARG A 244 -19.83 -8.87 -11.71
C ARG A 244 -19.29 -8.41 -13.07
N GLU A 245 -18.38 -7.45 -13.03
CA GLU A 245 -17.76 -6.84 -14.20
C GLU A 245 -16.34 -7.40 -14.40
N SER A 246 -15.87 -7.37 -15.64
CA SER A 246 -14.47 -7.63 -15.95
C SER A 246 -13.59 -6.55 -15.32
N GLY A 247 -12.38 -6.92 -14.90
CA GLY A 247 -11.41 -5.98 -14.33
C GLY A 247 -11.08 -4.83 -15.28
N LEU A 248 -10.62 -3.72 -14.72
CA LEU A 248 -10.29 -2.51 -15.48
C LEU A 248 -9.03 -2.74 -16.36
N PRO A 249 -9.01 -2.21 -17.60
CA PRO A 249 -7.82 -2.27 -18.45
C PRO A 249 -6.58 -1.71 -17.74
N GLY A 250 -5.46 -2.41 -17.85
CA GLY A 250 -4.19 -2.01 -17.24
C GLY A 250 -4.00 -2.48 -15.79
N ALA A 251 -5.06 -2.85 -15.06
CA ALA A 251 -4.96 -3.39 -13.70
C ALA A 251 -4.51 -4.87 -13.66
N ARG A 252 -4.30 -5.52 -14.82
CA ARG A 252 -4.05 -6.96 -15.07
C ARG A 252 -5.05 -7.91 -14.37
N ASP A 253 -5.83 -8.70 -15.11
CA ASP A 253 -5.37 -9.63 -16.17
C ASP A 253 -5.94 -9.37 -17.59
N LEU A 254 -5.10 -9.62 -18.60
CA LEU A 254 -5.52 -10.10 -19.93
C LEU A 254 -5.61 -11.63 -19.86
#